data_AF-A0A942TCW7-F1
#
_entry.id   AF-A0A942TCW7-F1
#
_cell.length_a   1.000
_cell.length_b   1.000
_cell.length_c   1.000
_cell.angle_alpha   90.00
_cell.angle_beta   90.00
_cell.angle_gamma   90.00
#
_symmetry.space_group_name_H-M   'P 1'
#
loop_
_entity.id
_entity.type
_entity.pdbx_description
1 polymer ?
#
loop_
_entity_poly.entity_id
_entity_poly.type
_entity_poly.pdbx_seq_one_letter_code
_entity_poly.pdbx_strand_id
1 'polypeptide(L)' 'MPNLTAEKKREMIREIQQFFWEERGEEIGEIAAEAFFEFIKDRLGPVFYNAAIRDAREIAEQRMQTLEEDLYALEKRL' A
#
# COMPACT_ATOMS: atom_id res chain seq x y z
N MET A 1 -0.50 7.80 -5.62
CA MET A 1 -0.27 7.69 -4.16
C MET A 1 -0.56 9.04 -3.54
N PRO A 2 -1.48 9.14 -2.57
CA PRO A 2 -1.84 10.45 -2.01
C PRO A 2 -0.65 11.05 -1.26
N ASN A 3 -0.29 12.28 -1.65
CA ASN A 3 0.61 13.23 -1.00
C ASN A 3 1.80 12.66 -0.23
N LEU A 4 2.78 12.16 -0.97
CA LEU A 4 4.11 11.91 -0.43
C LEU A 4 4.87 13.23 -0.25
N THR A 5 5.34 13.51 0.97
CA THR A 5 6.17 14.71 1.21
C THR A 5 7.54 14.55 0.53
N ALA A 6 8.14 15.67 0.13
CA ALA A 6 9.48 15.66 -0.45
C ALA A 6 10.53 15.05 0.49
N GLU A 7 10.37 15.25 1.80
CA GLU A 7 11.22 14.63 2.82
C GLU A 7 11.09 13.12 2.86
N LYS A 8 9.86 12.60 2.84
CA LYS A 8 9.61 11.15 2.83
C LYS A 8 10.08 10.50 1.52
N LYS A 9 9.98 11.19 0.38
CA LYS A 9 10.60 10.74 -0.88
C LYS A 9 12.12 10.60 -0.74
N ARG A 10 12.80 11.60 -0.17
CA ARG A 10 14.26 11.55 0.05
C ARG A 10 14.67 10.42 1.00
N GLU A 11 13.90 10.16 2.05
CA GLU A 11 14.12 9.01 2.92
C GLU A 11 14.05 7.70 2.15
N MET A 12 13.00 7.49 1.35
CA MET A 12 12.87 6.26 0.55
C MET A 12 13.97 6.11 -0.51
N ILE A 13 14.42 7.21 -1.12
CA ILE A 13 15.58 7.16 -2.03
C ILE A 13 16.82 6.67 -1.28
N ARG A 14 17.07 7.16 -0.06
CA ARG A 14 18.19 6.67 0.76
C ARG A 14 18.03 5.20 1.16
N GLU A 15 16.83 4.76 1.50
CA GLU A 15 16.55 3.35 1.78
C GLU A 15 16.85 2.45 0.57
N ILE A 16 16.52 2.91 -0.64
CA ILE A 16 16.87 2.20 -1.88
C ILE A 16 18.38 2.12 -2.05
N GLN A 17 19.12 3.22 -1.85
CA GLN A 17 20.59 3.20 -1.93
C GLN A 17 21.18 2.22 -0.91
N GLN A 18 20.70 2.26 0.33
CA GLN A 18 21.14 1.37 1.40
C GLN A 18 20.88 -0.10 1.06
N PHE A 19 19.71 -0.42 0.52
CA PHE A 19 19.36 -1.77 0.10
C PHE A 19 20.33 -2.32 -0.97
N PHE A 20 20.69 -1.51 -1.97
CA PHE A 20 21.67 -1.93 -2.99
C PHE A 20 23.06 -2.18 -2.39
N TRP A 21 23.47 -1.33 -1.45
CA TRP A 21 24.74 -1.53 -0.76
C TRP A 21 24.72 -2.81 0.09
N GLU A 22 23.69 -3.03 0.90
CA GLU A 22 23.59 -4.18 1.80
C GLU A 22 23.46 -5.51 1.06
N GLU A 23 22.61 -5.56 0.03
CA GLU A 23 22.30 -6.81 -0.66
C GLU A 23 23.29 -7.13 -1.79
N ARG A 24 23.98 -6.11 -2.34
CA ARG A 24 24.81 -6.26 -3.55
C ARG A 24 26.22 -5.71 -3.42
N GLY A 25 26.54 -4.98 -2.34
CA GLY A 25 27.79 -4.22 -2.23
C GLY A 25 27.90 -3.12 -3.28
N GLU A 26 26.79 -2.70 -3.86
CA GLU A 26 26.73 -1.74 -4.97
C GLU A 26 26.31 -0.37 -4.44
N GLU A 27 27.19 0.62 -4.58
CA GLU A 27 26.84 2.01 -4.29
C GLU A 27 26.18 2.64 -5.52
N ILE A 28 24.91 3.03 -5.40
CA ILE A 28 24.17 3.71 -6.47
C ILE A 28 23.95 5.19 -6.14
N GLY A 29 24.10 6.04 -7.15
CA GLY A 29 23.86 7.48 -7.02
C GLY A 29 22.37 7.83 -6.91
N GLU A 30 22.09 9.08 -6.51
CA GLU A 30 20.73 9.59 -6.26
C GLU A 30 19.81 9.46 -7.48
N ILE A 31 20.31 9.75 -8.70
CA ILE A 31 19.54 9.65 -9.95
C ILE A 31 19.09 8.20 -10.20
N ALA A 32 19.97 7.22 -9.97
CA ALA A 32 19.65 5.81 -10.17
C ALA A 32 18.62 5.32 -9.14
N ALA A 33 18.80 5.71 -7.87
CA ALA A 33 17.85 5.39 -6.81
C ALA A 33 16.49 6.07 -7.03
N GLU A 34 16.46 7.31 -7.55
CA GLU A 34 15.22 7.99 -7.92
C GLU A 34 14.52 7.29 -9.08
N ALA A 35 15.24 6.87 -10.12
CA ALA A 35 14.65 6.08 -11.21
C ALA A 35 14.03 4.77 -10.72
N PHE A 36 14.68 4.09 -9.76
CA PHE A 36 14.14 2.88 -9.14
C PHE A 36 12.91 3.17 -8.28
N PHE A 37 12.92 4.26 -7.50
CA PHE A 37 11.77 4.74 -6.76
C PHE A 37 10.56 4.99 -7.68
N GLU A 38 10.76 5.72 -8.78
CA GLU A 38 9.71 6.03 -9.76
C GLU A 38 9.16 4.74 -10.41
N PHE A 39 10.04 3.77 -10.75
CA PHE A 39 9.63 2.47 -11.23
C PHE A 39 8.71 1.73 -10.25
N ILE A 40 9.11 1.63 -8.97
CA ILE A 40 8.29 0.99 -7.93
C ILE A 40 6.96 1.72 -7.80
N LYS A 41 7.01 3.06 -7.66
CA LYS A 41 5.84 3.91 -7.44
C LYS A 41 4.80 3.75 -8.56
N ASP A 42 5.24 3.74 -9.82
CA ASP A 42 4.34 3.74 -10.97
C ASP A 42 3.90 2.33 -11.41
N ARG A 43 4.76 1.32 -11.22
CA ARG A 43 4.48 -0.05 -11.69
C ARG A 43 3.97 -0.98 -10.59
N LEU A 44 4.60 -0.96 -9.42
CA LEU A 44 4.29 -1.91 -8.34
C LEU A 44 3.32 -1.31 -7.32
N GLY A 45 3.43 0.00 -7.06
CA GLY A 45 2.60 0.75 -6.12
C GLY A 45 1.10 0.51 -6.29
N PRO A 46 0.53 0.66 -7.51
CA PRO A 46 -0.90 0.43 -7.74
C PRO A 46 -1.32 -1.02 -7.48
N VAL A 47 -0.44 -2.00 -7.71
CA VAL A 47 -0.75 -3.42 -7.49
C VAL A 47 -0.97 -3.68 -5.99
N PHE A 48 -0.01 -3.27 -5.16
CA PHE A 48 -0.12 -3.44 -3.70
C PHE A 48 -1.25 -2.59 -3.10
N TYR A 49 -1.40 -1.34 -3.55
CA TYR A 49 -2.47 -0.46 -3.06
C TYR A 49 -3.85 -1.04 -3.37
N ASN A 50 -4.09 -1.48 -4.61
CA ASN A 50 -5.37 -2.06 -4.99
C ASN A 50 -5.63 -3.40 -4.31
N ALA A 51 -4.60 -4.20 -4.04
CA ALA A 51 -4.74 -5.42 -3.24
C ALA A 51 -5.20 -5.09 -1.82
N ALA A 52 -4.52 -4.17 -1.13
CA ALA A 52 -4.90 -3.75 0.21
C ALA A 52 -6.33 -3.18 0.29
N ILE A 53 -6.76 -2.42 -0.73
CA ILE A 53 -8.14 -1.91 -0.82
C ILE A 53 -9.15 -3.05 -1.01
N ARG A 54 -8.83 -4.09 -1.80
CA ARG A 54 -9.70 -5.26 -1.93
C ARG A 54 -9.81 -6.02 -0.60
N ASP A 55 -8.70 -6.26 0.08
CA ASP A 55 -8.71 -6.94 1.39
C ASP A 55 -9.55 -6.17 2.41
N ALA A 56 -9.41 -4.83 2.46
CA ALA A 56 -10.23 -3.98 3.32
C ALA A 56 -11.72 -4.03 2.98
N ARG A 57 -12.06 -4.08 1.68
CA ARG A 57 -13.45 -4.21 1.22
C ARG A 57 -14.06 -5.54 1.62
N GLU A 58 -13.34 -6.65 1.47
CA GLU A 58 -13.83 -7.98 1.85
C GLU A 58 -14.19 -8.03 3.34
N ILE A 59 -13.34 -7.48 4.21
CA ILE A 59 -13.61 -7.40 5.65
C ILE A 59 -14.84 -6.52 5.94
N ALA A 60 -14.98 -5.40 5.24
CA ALA A 60 -16.12 -4.51 5.39
C ALA A 60 -17.43 -5.15 4.95
N GLU A 61 -17.41 -5.88 3.82
CA GLU A 61 -18.56 -6.61 3.27
C GLU A 61 -19.00 -7.71 4.24
N GLN A 62 -18.07 -8.48 4.82
CA GLN A 62 -18.38 -9.48 5.84
C GLN A 62 -19.07 -8.88 7.06
N ARG A 63 -18.55 -7.75 7.57
CA ARG A 63 -19.16 -7.07 8.74
C ARG A 63 -20.55 -6.53 8.42
N MET A 64 -20.79 -6.06 7.20
CA MET A 64 -22.10 -5.59 6.77
C MET A 64 -23.11 -6.74 6.72
N GLN A 65 -22.71 -7.91 6.18
CA GLN A 65 -23.57 -9.10 6.16
C GLN A 65 -23.97 -9.52 7.57
N THR A 66 -23.02 -9.57 8.51
CA THR A 66 -23.33 -9.85 9.92
C THR A 66 -24.30 -8.84 10.51
N LEU A 67 -24.13 -7.55 10.22
CA LEU A 67 -25.05 -6.52 10.70
C LEU A 67 -26.46 -6.70 10.12
N GLU A 68 -26.59 -7.04 8.83
CA GLU A 68 -27.88 -7.32 8.20
C GLU A 68 -28.58 -8.53 8.84
N GLU A 69 -27.83 -9.60 9.12
CA GLU A 69 -28.35 -10.78 9.83
C GLU A 69 -28.84 -10.45 11.24
N ASP A 70 -28.08 -9.65 12.00
CA ASP A 70 -28.44 -9.19 13.33
C ASP A 70 -29.73 -8.35 13.32
N LEU A 71 -29.88 -7.47 12.34
CA LEU A 71 -31.08 -6.65 12.18
C LEU A 71 -32.30 -7.51 11.83
N TYR A 72 -32.14 -8.47 10.91
CA TYR A 72 -33.20 -9.40 10.54
C TYR A 72 -33.68 -10.24 11.72
N ALA A 73 -32.76 -10.67 12.60
CA ALA A 73 -33.12 -11.42 13.81
C ALA A 73 -33.96 -10.60 14.81
N LEU A 74 -33.87 -9.28 14.78
CA LEU A 74 -34.65 -8.36 15.63
C LEU A 74 -36.01 -7.98 15.03
N GLU A 75 -36.25 -8.23 13.76
CA GLU A 75 -37.53 -7.95 13.11
C GLU A 75 -38.66 -8.76 13.76
N LYS A 76 -39.75 -8.08 14.14
CA LYS A 76 -40.94 -8.73 14.69
C LYS A 76 -41.88 -9.12 13.55
N ARG A 77 -42.44 -10.33 13.62
CA ARG A 77 -43.54 -10.75 12.74
C ARG A 77 -44.72 -9.79 12.88
N LEU A 78 -45.27 -9.37 11.74
CA LEU A 78 -46.55 -8.65 11.64
C LEU A 78 -47.72 -9.58 11.99
#